data_AF-A0A2V8ZQ81-F1
#
_entry.id   AF-A0A2V8ZQ81-F1
#
_cell.length_a   1.000
_cell.length_b   1.000
_cell.length_c   1.000
_cell.angle_alpha   90.00
_cell.angle_beta   90.00
_cell.angle_gamma   90.00
#
_symmetry.space_group_name_H-M   'P 1'
#
loop_
_entity.id
_entity.type
_entity.pdbx_description
1 polymer ?
#
loop_
_entity_poly.entity_id
_entity_poly.type
_entity_poly.pdbx_seq_one_letter_code
_entity_poly.pdbx_strand_id
1 'polypeptide(L)'
;MGNNKLALFLNRSAPLSVPTAALVAILFFLSGGALTGPTKVSAQAKHGFGFNVTNISGFPTGAATLTGGGAYVPGTTFVHSGGSFKCTATVLQGPLNGCLAGQGIRWDTAGLLPSTTFKCAGAATETLKTATTSDNTVVLLADFYRQGDGNNESFTAKMIVSDVDLDPVTPGIQNVWIQQVGCGTGIVNFD
;
A
#
# COMPACT_ATOMS: atom_id res chain seq x y z
N MET A 1 -25.13 -46.98 10.61
CA MET A 1 -26.34 -47.66 11.14
C MET A 1 -27.06 -46.63 12.00
N GLY A 2 -27.97 -45.80 11.49
CA GLY A 2 -29.23 -46.18 10.85
C GLY A 2 -30.28 -46.35 11.94
N ASN A 3 -31.14 -45.34 12.16
CA ASN A 3 -32.59 -45.52 12.29
C ASN A 3 -33.36 -44.19 12.46
N ASN A 4 -34.25 -43.99 11.50
CA ASN A 4 -35.33 -43.02 11.43
C ASN A 4 -36.41 -43.31 12.48
N LYS A 5 -37.16 -42.29 12.93
CA LYS A 5 -38.58 -42.08 12.57
C LYS A 5 -39.26 -41.02 13.43
N LEU A 6 -39.93 -40.09 12.74
CA LEU A 6 -41.03 -39.26 13.19
C LEU A 6 -42.12 -40.09 13.89
N ALA A 7 -42.74 -39.52 14.93
CA ALA A 7 -44.11 -39.83 15.32
C ALA A 7 -44.84 -38.53 15.71
N LEU A 8 -45.75 -38.15 14.82
CA LEU A 8 -46.75 -37.10 14.95
C LEU A 8 -47.95 -37.68 15.73
N PHE A 9 -48.43 -37.01 16.78
CA PHE A 9 -49.76 -37.30 17.34
C PHE A 9 -50.61 -36.04 17.38
N LEU A 10 -51.77 -36.18 16.72
CA LEU A 10 -52.82 -35.21 16.49
C LEU A 10 -53.53 -34.81 17.78
N ASN A 11 -54.03 -33.56 17.84
CA ASN A 11 -55.25 -33.27 18.58
C ASN A 11 -56.26 -32.50 17.72
N ARG A 12 -57.53 -32.82 17.94
CA ARG A 12 -58.67 -32.76 17.01
C ARG A 12 -59.44 -31.43 17.03
N SER A 13 -59.80 -30.98 15.82
CA SER A 13 -61.11 -30.49 15.32
C SER A 13 -61.99 -29.49 16.10
N ALA A 14 -62.09 -28.26 15.54
CA ALA A 14 -63.29 -27.49 15.07
C ALA A 14 -64.47 -27.16 16.05
N PRO A 15 -65.31 -26.10 15.85
CA PRO A 15 -65.74 -25.55 14.55
C PRO A 15 -66.11 -24.04 14.39
N LEU A 16 -66.21 -23.64 13.11
CA LEU A 16 -67.19 -22.74 12.44
C LEU A 16 -67.53 -21.33 12.99
N SER A 17 -67.20 -20.29 12.20
CA SER A 17 -68.21 -19.42 11.55
C SER A 17 -67.55 -18.41 10.59
N VAL A 18 -68.00 -18.38 9.34
CA VAL A 18 -67.82 -17.28 8.36
C VAL A 18 -69.25 -16.85 8.01
N PRO A 19 -69.58 -15.54 7.91
CA PRO A 19 -69.72 -15.00 6.55
C PRO A 19 -69.41 -13.49 6.37
N THR A 20 -69.19 -13.15 5.09
CA THR A 20 -69.53 -11.90 4.38
C THR A 20 -68.69 -10.62 4.58
N ALA A 21 -67.77 -10.43 3.62
CA ALA A 21 -67.69 -9.33 2.64
C ALA A 21 -67.63 -7.85 3.08
N ALA A 22 -66.77 -7.12 2.35
CA ALA A 22 -66.57 -5.67 2.27
C ALA A 22 -65.77 -5.05 3.43
N LEU A 23 -64.74 -4.23 3.24
CA LEU A 23 -64.55 -3.18 2.24
C LEU A 23 -63.04 -2.96 2.02
N VAL A 24 -62.66 -2.58 0.81
CA VAL A 24 -61.33 -2.11 0.41
C VAL A 24 -60.95 -0.87 1.22
N ALA A 25 -59.78 -0.88 1.86
CA ALA A 25 -59.04 0.32 2.23
C ALA A 25 -57.56 0.06 1.97
N ILE A 26 -57.13 0.39 0.75
CA ILE A 26 -55.70 0.46 0.39
C ILE A 26 -55.14 1.67 1.12
N LEU A 27 -54.55 1.45 2.29
CA LEU A 27 -53.67 2.41 2.93
C LEU A 27 -52.33 2.35 2.20
N PHE A 28 -52.18 3.18 1.17
CA PHE A 28 -50.86 3.60 0.70
C PHE A 28 -50.19 4.36 1.85
N PHE A 29 -49.48 3.65 2.72
CA PHE A 29 -48.43 4.28 3.50
C PHE A 29 -47.37 4.73 2.50
N LEU A 30 -47.36 6.03 2.18
CA LEU A 30 -46.17 6.68 1.63
C LEU A 30 -45.09 6.58 2.71
N SER A 31 -44.41 5.44 2.78
CA SER A 31 -43.06 5.40 3.32
C SER A 31 -42.25 6.36 2.45
N GLY A 32 -42.02 7.56 2.97
CA GLY A 32 -41.08 8.51 2.42
C GLY A 32 -39.71 7.83 2.37
N GLY A 33 -39.45 7.12 1.27
CA GLY A 33 -38.12 6.67 0.92
C GLY A 33 -37.30 7.93 0.73
N ALA A 34 -36.45 8.25 1.70
CA ALA A 34 -35.39 9.21 1.49
C ALA A 34 -34.60 8.71 0.27
N LEU A 35 -34.81 9.37 -0.87
CA LEU A 35 -33.98 9.21 -2.05
C LEU A 35 -32.58 9.65 -1.63
N THR A 36 -31.74 8.71 -1.23
CA THR A 36 -30.30 8.93 -1.14
C THR A 36 -29.87 9.24 -2.56
N GLY A 37 -29.73 10.54 -2.88
CA GLY A 37 -29.24 10.99 -4.17
C GLY A 37 -27.91 10.33 -4.48
N PRO A 38 -27.53 10.22 -5.76
CA PRO A 38 -26.27 9.61 -6.14
C PRO A 38 -25.13 10.33 -5.42
N THR A 39 -24.42 9.61 -4.54
CA THR A 39 -23.15 10.08 -4.02
C THR A 39 -22.22 10.23 -5.20
N LYS A 40 -21.84 11.48 -5.52
CA LYS A 40 -20.81 11.75 -6.52
C LYS A 40 -19.50 11.17 -5.98
N VAL A 41 -19.15 9.97 -6.41
CA VAL A 41 -17.81 9.42 -6.21
C VAL A 41 -16.89 10.23 -7.11
N SER A 42 -16.20 11.22 -6.55
CA SER A 42 -15.11 11.88 -7.25
C SER A 42 -14.00 10.85 -7.45
N ALA A 43 -13.62 10.56 -8.69
CA ALA A 43 -12.38 9.84 -8.93
C ALA A 43 -11.24 10.71 -8.39
N GLN A 44 -10.52 10.23 -7.38
CA GLN A 44 -9.34 10.92 -6.90
C GLN A 44 -8.25 10.79 -7.98
N ALA A 45 -7.58 11.91 -8.29
CA ALA A 45 -6.52 11.92 -9.29
C ALA A 45 -5.38 10.98 -8.86
N LYS A 46 -4.83 10.24 -9.83
CA LYS A 46 -3.64 9.43 -9.62
C LYS A 46 -2.42 10.29 -9.92
N HIS A 47 -1.46 10.29 -9.02
CA HIS A 47 -0.17 10.95 -9.21
C HIS A 47 0.79 9.97 -9.86
N GLY A 48 1.35 10.36 -11.00
CA GLY A 48 2.42 9.64 -11.68
C GLY A 48 3.76 9.99 -11.05
N PHE A 49 4.68 9.03 -11.01
CA PHE A 49 6.07 9.32 -10.66
C PHE A 49 7.04 8.40 -11.40
N GLY A 50 8.25 8.91 -11.64
CA GLY A 50 9.35 8.16 -12.25
C GLY A 50 10.69 8.62 -11.69
N PHE A 51 11.63 7.69 -11.56
CA PHE A 51 12.94 8.01 -11.01
C PHE A 51 14.06 7.09 -11.49
N ASN A 52 15.28 7.60 -11.40
CA ASN A 52 16.52 6.86 -11.62
C ASN A 52 17.61 7.36 -10.66
N VAL A 53 18.08 6.48 -9.78
CA VAL A 53 19.16 6.77 -8.84
C VAL A 53 20.27 5.71 -8.95
N THR A 54 21.49 6.19 -9.12
CA THR A 54 22.67 5.34 -9.34
C THR A 54 23.43 5.00 -8.07
N ASN A 55 23.18 5.71 -6.97
CA ASN A 55 23.79 5.44 -5.68
C ASN A 55 22.87 5.85 -4.52
N ILE A 56 22.34 4.86 -3.82
CA ILE A 56 21.67 4.98 -2.53
C ILE A 56 22.60 4.37 -1.49
N SER A 57 23.06 5.18 -0.54
CA SER A 57 24.02 4.74 0.49
C SER A 57 23.97 5.69 1.70
N GLY A 58 24.61 5.30 2.79
CA GLY A 58 24.80 6.16 3.95
C GLY A 58 24.88 5.41 5.26
N PHE A 59 24.18 4.28 5.37
CA PHE A 59 24.34 3.38 6.51
C PHE A 59 25.74 2.71 6.47
N PRO A 60 26.21 2.13 7.59
CA PRO A 60 27.58 1.61 7.70
C PRO A 60 27.99 0.59 6.64
N THR A 61 27.05 -0.15 6.06
CA THR A 61 27.31 -1.06 4.95
C THR A 61 26.26 -0.93 3.86
N GLY A 62 26.58 -1.42 2.67
CA GLY A 62 25.62 -1.52 1.58
C GLY A 62 25.46 -0.24 0.77
N ALA A 63 25.14 -0.45 -0.50
CA ALA A 63 24.75 0.57 -1.43
C ALA A 63 23.88 -0.07 -2.51
N ALA A 64 23.01 0.71 -3.14
CA ALA A 64 22.12 0.21 -4.18
C ALA A 64 21.93 1.20 -5.33
N THR A 65 21.61 0.67 -6.50
CA THR A 65 21.00 1.40 -7.62
C THR A 65 19.51 1.05 -7.67
N LEU A 66 18.68 2.04 -7.97
CA LEU A 66 17.24 1.85 -8.06
C LEU A 66 16.66 2.70 -9.20
N THR A 67 15.81 2.10 -10.01
CA THR A 67 14.99 2.81 -11.00
C THR A 67 13.56 2.38 -10.86
N GLY A 68 12.64 3.19 -11.34
CA GLY A 68 11.25 2.77 -11.43
C GLY A 68 10.29 3.92 -11.54
N GLY A 69 9.04 3.62 -11.23
CA GLY A 69 7.96 4.56 -11.28
C GLY A 69 6.62 3.85 -11.20
N GLY A 70 5.55 4.62 -11.33
CA GLY A 70 4.20 4.11 -11.35
C GLY A 70 3.20 5.18 -10.95
N ALA A 71 2.11 4.77 -10.31
CA ALA A 71 1.06 5.68 -9.91
C ALA A 71 0.53 5.35 -8.51
N TYR A 72 0.15 6.39 -7.77
CA TYR A 72 -0.41 6.28 -6.43
C TYR A 72 -1.50 7.34 -6.18
N VAL A 73 -2.25 7.19 -5.10
CA VAL A 73 -3.26 8.16 -4.67
C VAL A 73 -3.05 8.47 -3.18
N PRO A 74 -2.59 9.68 -2.82
CA PRO A 74 -2.39 10.10 -1.43
C PRO A 74 -3.63 9.88 -0.55
N GLY A 75 -3.42 9.44 0.69
CA GLY A 75 -4.50 9.18 1.65
C GLY A 75 -5.30 7.89 1.40
N THR A 76 -4.89 7.07 0.43
CA THR A 76 -5.50 5.77 0.14
C THR A 76 -4.47 4.64 0.26
N THR A 77 -4.85 3.42 -0.12
CA THR A 77 -3.93 2.28 -0.27
C THR A 77 -3.55 2.02 -1.73
N PHE A 78 -4.04 2.83 -2.68
CA PHE A 78 -3.80 2.61 -4.10
C PHE A 78 -2.36 2.97 -4.45
N VAL A 79 -1.62 1.98 -4.93
CA VAL A 79 -0.33 2.16 -5.60
C VAL A 79 -0.06 0.99 -6.53
N HIS A 80 0.47 1.29 -7.70
CA HIS A 80 1.08 0.31 -8.59
C HIS A 80 2.38 0.92 -9.11
N SER A 81 3.49 0.42 -8.59
CA SER A 81 4.83 0.84 -9.00
C SER A 81 5.84 -0.28 -8.86
N GLY A 82 6.93 -0.16 -9.60
CA GLY A 82 8.03 -1.10 -9.59
C GLY A 82 9.17 -0.62 -10.47
N GLY A 83 10.21 -1.43 -10.58
CA GLY A 83 11.33 -1.13 -11.44
C GLY A 83 12.54 -2.00 -11.19
N SER A 84 13.73 -1.51 -11.53
CA SER A 84 14.98 -2.27 -11.39
C SER A 84 15.67 -1.95 -10.07
N PHE A 85 16.27 -2.97 -9.46
CA PHE A 85 17.00 -2.87 -8.20
C PHE A 85 18.29 -3.68 -8.31
N LYS A 86 19.38 -3.15 -7.75
CA LYS A 86 20.63 -3.92 -7.56
C LYS A 86 21.42 -3.35 -6.39
N CYS A 87 21.88 -4.22 -5.49
CA CYS A 87 22.90 -3.88 -4.50
C CYS A 87 24.25 -3.72 -5.19
N THR A 88 24.86 -2.55 -5.09
CA THR A 88 26.22 -2.28 -5.60
C THR A 88 27.29 -2.58 -4.56
N ALA A 89 26.92 -2.62 -3.28
CA ALA A 89 27.75 -3.13 -2.19
C ALA A 89 26.90 -4.01 -1.26
N THR A 90 27.53 -4.97 -0.59
CA THR A 90 26.86 -5.90 0.32
C THR A 90 26.20 -5.16 1.49
N VAL A 91 24.91 -5.42 1.71
CA VAL A 91 24.13 -4.91 2.83
C VAL A 91 24.14 -5.93 3.97
N LEU A 92 24.61 -5.51 5.16
CA LEU A 92 24.74 -6.34 6.36
C LEU A 92 23.82 -5.90 7.51
N GLN A 93 22.87 -5.01 7.24
CA GLN A 93 21.91 -4.54 8.24
C GLN A 93 20.51 -4.36 7.67
N GLY A 94 19.54 -4.28 8.57
CA GLY A 94 18.17 -3.95 8.25
C GLY A 94 17.49 -4.99 7.35
N PRO A 95 16.40 -4.60 6.67
CA PRO A 95 15.59 -5.55 5.92
C PRO A 95 16.28 -6.13 4.68
N LEU A 96 17.27 -5.44 4.13
CA LEU A 96 18.06 -5.91 2.98
C LEU A 96 19.31 -6.71 3.39
N ASN A 97 19.44 -7.08 4.67
CA ASN A 97 20.57 -7.87 5.15
C ASN A 97 20.72 -9.16 4.33
N GLY A 98 21.92 -9.38 3.77
CA GLY A 98 22.20 -10.52 2.89
C GLY A 98 22.03 -10.24 1.40
N CYS A 99 21.68 -9.01 1.01
CA CYS A 99 21.81 -8.57 -0.37
C CYS A 99 23.29 -8.35 -0.70
N LEU A 100 23.88 -9.30 -1.43
CA LEU A 100 25.31 -9.24 -1.79
C LEU A 100 25.54 -8.25 -2.94
N ALA A 101 26.76 -7.70 -3.02
CA ALA A 101 27.16 -6.86 -4.15
C ALA A 101 26.91 -7.58 -5.49
N GLY A 102 26.26 -6.89 -6.42
CA GLY A 102 25.86 -7.42 -7.73
C GLY A 102 24.50 -8.12 -7.75
N GLN A 103 23.87 -8.38 -6.59
CA GLN A 103 22.55 -9.01 -6.54
C GLN A 103 21.41 -8.00 -6.66
N GLY A 104 20.24 -8.49 -7.06
CA GLY A 104 19.03 -7.69 -7.28
C GLY A 104 18.67 -7.67 -8.77
N ILE A 105 17.37 -7.77 -9.07
CA ILE A 105 16.86 -7.70 -10.44
C ILE A 105 15.69 -6.73 -10.58
N ARG A 106 14.80 -6.70 -9.59
CA ARG A 106 13.60 -5.86 -9.63
C ARG A 106 13.09 -5.58 -8.22
N TRP A 107 12.18 -4.64 -8.17
CA TRP A 107 11.31 -4.40 -7.02
C TRP A 107 9.89 -4.12 -7.51
N ASP A 108 8.91 -4.37 -6.65
CA ASP A 108 7.54 -3.90 -6.82
C ASP A 108 6.96 -3.47 -5.48
N THR A 109 5.78 -2.88 -5.55
CA THR A 109 5.17 -2.25 -4.38
C THR A 109 4.30 -3.23 -3.63
N ALA A 110 4.59 -3.42 -2.35
CA ALA A 110 3.77 -4.15 -1.40
C ALA A 110 2.67 -3.26 -0.79
N GLY A 111 2.89 -1.95 -0.72
CA GLY A 111 1.85 -1.01 -0.27
C GLY A 111 2.25 0.46 -0.25
N LEU A 112 1.23 1.33 -0.21
CA LEU A 112 1.39 2.77 0.01
C LEU A 112 1.33 3.06 1.52
N LEU A 113 2.32 3.77 2.03
CA LEU A 113 2.35 4.17 3.43
C LEU A 113 1.98 5.65 3.56
N PRO A 114 1.23 6.06 4.60
CA PRO A 114 0.93 7.47 4.82
C PRO A 114 2.19 8.27 5.20
N SER A 115 3.09 7.66 5.97
CA SER A 115 4.36 8.27 6.35
C SER A 115 5.36 7.23 6.86
N THR A 116 6.62 7.62 6.94
CA THR A 116 7.65 6.88 7.69
C THR A 116 8.67 7.83 8.28
N THR A 117 9.26 7.44 9.40
CA THR A 117 10.49 8.06 9.88
C THR A 117 11.71 7.46 9.17
N PHE A 118 12.75 8.26 8.99
CA PHE A 118 13.96 7.84 8.29
C PHE A 118 15.20 8.63 8.73
N LYS A 119 16.35 8.08 8.35
CA LYS A 119 17.71 8.64 8.46
C LYS A 119 18.45 8.33 7.17
N CYS A 120 19.31 9.23 6.70
CA CYS A 120 20.14 9.02 5.52
C CYS A 120 21.39 8.22 5.84
N ALA A 121 22.08 8.54 6.94
CA ALA A 121 23.34 7.88 7.33
C ALA A 121 23.18 6.87 8.47
N GLY A 122 22.08 6.96 9.23
CA GLY A 122 21.84 6.07 10.36
C GLY A 122 22.75 6.36 11.56
N ALA A 123 23.49 7.47 11.55
CA ALA A 123 24.32 7.88 12.67
C ALA A 123 23.47 8.14 13.92
N ALA A 124 24.00 7.82 15.10
CA ALA A 124 23.31 8.03 16.36
C ALA A 124 22.96 9.52 16.57
N THR A 125 23.85 10.41 16.15
CA THR A 125 23.71 11.87 16.21
C THR A 125 22.87 12.46 15.07
N GLU A 126 22.51 11.68 14.06
CA GLU A 126 21.62 12.16 13.00
C GLU A 126 20.21 12.35 13.57
N THR A 127 19.61 13.51 13.31
CA THR A 127 18.20 13.78 13.65
C THR A 127 17.29 12.84 12.87
N LEU A 128 16.31 12.24 13.56
CA LEU A 128 15.28 11.43 12.91
C LEU A 128 14.32 12.35 12.13
N LYS A 129 14.13 12.07 10.84
CA LYS A 129 13.26 12.82 9.93
C LYS A 129 11.97 12.05 9.68
N THR A 130 10.96 12.73 9.12
CA THR A 130 9.69 12.13 8.71
C THR A 130 9.39 12.51 7.27
N ALA A 131 9.07 11.52 6.44
CA ALA A 131 8.51 11.71 5.11
C ALA A 131 7.03 11.29 5.14
N THR A 132 6.20 12.06 4.46
CA THR A 132 4.75 11.84 4.36
C THR A 132 4.37 11.76 2.89
N THR A 133 3.53 10.79 2.54
CA THR A 133 3.00 10.69 1.18
C THR A 133 2.14 11.90 0.86
N SER A 134 2.47 12.58 -0.23
CA SER A 134 1.84 13.79 -0.76
C SER A 134 1.89 13.75 -2.29
N ASP A 135 1.54 14.85 -2.96
CA ASP A 135 1.57 14.95 -4.42
C ASP A 135 2.99 14.88 -5.01
N ASN A 136 4.00 15.13 -4.18
CA ASN A 136 5.41 15.33 -4.54
C ASN A 136 6.36 14.35 -3.81
N THR A 137 5.79 13.44 -3.03
CA THR A 137 6.54 12.46 -2.24
C THR A 137 5.71 11.21 -2.07
N VAL A 138 6.30 10.05 -2.32
CA VAL A 138 5.65 8.77 -2.14
C VAL A 138 6.46 7.92 -1.15
N VAL A 139 5.78 7.42 -0.12
CA VAL A 139 6.35 6.50 0.86
C VAL A 139 5.78 5.11 0.60
N LEU A 140 6.65 4.15 0.35
CA LEU A 140 6.30 2.82 -0.13
C LEU A 140 6.79 1.75 0.84
N LEU A 141 6.01 0.69 0.99
CA LEU A 141 6.53 -0.63 1.33
C LEU A 141 6.81 -1.35 0.01
N ALA A 142 8.03 -1.82 -0.18
CA ALA A 142 8.47 -2.43 -1.43
C ALA A 142 9.07 -3.80 -1.19
N ASP A 143 8.77 -4.71 -2.10
CA ASP A 143 9.39 -6.03 -2.17
C ASP A 143 10.52 -6.00 -3.19
N PHE A 144 11.67 -6.56 -2.80
CA PHE A 144 12.90 -6.60 -3.58
C PHE A 144 13.26 -8.03 -3.89
N TYR A 145 13.71 -8.27 -5.12
CA TYR A 145 13.96 -9.62 -5.64
C TYR A 145 15.41 -9.76 -6.10
N ARG A 146 16.08 -10.81 -5.64
CA ARG A 146 17.36 -11.27 -6.17
C ARG A 146 17.16 -12.15 -7.40
N GLN A 147 18.21 -12.26 -8.21
CA GLN A 147 18.22 -13.22 -9.30
C GLN A 147 18.13 -14.64 -8.74
N GLY A 148 17.27 -15.47 -9.32
CA GLY A 148 17.09 -16.87 -8.92
C GLY A 148 15.96 -17.11 -7.90
N ASP A 149 15.51 -16.09 -7.18
CA ASP A 149 14.40 -16.21 -6.21
C ASP A 149 13.02 -16.17 -6.92
N GLY A 150 13.00 -15.95 -8.24
CA GLY A 150 11.78 -15.99 -9.06
C GLY A 150 10.77 -14.92 -8.64
N ASN A 151 9.56 -15.37 -8.31
CA ASN A 151 8.47 -14.53 -7.78
C ASN A 151 8.42 -14.51 -6.25
N ASN A 152 9.34 -15.21 -5.58
CA ASN A 152 9.42 -15.13 -4.13
C ASN A 152 10.22 -13.88 -3.73
N GLU A 153 9.61 -13.03 -2.92
CA GLU A 153 10.21 -11.82 -2.38
C GLU A 153 11.48 -12.18 -1.60
N SER A 154 12.60 -11.53 -1.92
CA SER A 154 13.85 -11.74 -1.17
C SER A 154 13.87 -10.89 0.10
N PHE A 155 13.39 -9.65 -0.01
CA PHE A 155 13.37 -8.66 1.06
C PHE A 155 12.14 -7.78 0.95
N THR A 156 11.60 -7.33 2.08
CA THR A 156 10.57 -6.30 2.15
C THR A 156 11.11 -5.13 2.95
N ALA A 157 11.13 -3.93 2.37
CA ALA A 157 11.66 -2.74 3.03
C ALA A 157 10.89 -1.49 2.65
N LYS A 158 11.00 -0.45 3.49
CA LYS A 158 10.43 0.85 3.17
C LYS A 158 11.32 1.60 2.17
N MET A 159 10.67 2.40 1.34
CA MET A 159 11.30 3.29 0.36
C MET A 159 10.60 4.65 0.38
N ILE A 160 11.35 5.70 0.06
CA ILE A 160 10.82 7.03 -0.22
C ILE A 160 11.34 7.48 -1.59
N VAL A 161 10.47 8.07 -2.40
CA VAL A 161 10.83 8.82 -3.62
C VAL A 161 10.17 10.19 -3.51
N SER A 162 10.89 11.24 -3.84
CA SER A 162 10.45 12.63 -3.68
C SER A 162 11.03 13.49 -4.81
N ASP A 163 10.36 14.56 -5.23
CA ASP A 163 10.98 15.60 -6.05
C ASP A 163 11.50 16.78 -5.21
N VAL A 164 11.23 16.77 -3.90
CA VAL A 164 11.81 17.69 -2.91
C VAL A 164 12.96 17.02 -2.16
N ASP A 165 13.83 17.85 -1.59
CA ASP A 165 14.94 17.35 -0.78
C ASP A 165 14.45 16.83 0.57
N LEU A 166 14.67 15.55 0.84
CA LEU A 166 14.34 14.88 2.10
C LEU A 166 15.28 15.30 3.24
N ASP A 167 16.45 15.86 2.95
CA ASP A 167 17.41 16.32 3.94
C ASP A 167 18.10 17.63 3.54
N PRO A 168 17.41 18.78 3.68
CA PRO A 168 17.91 20.09 3.25
C PRO A 168 19.09 20.61 4.09
N VAL A 169 19.47 19.91 5.15
CA VAL A 169 20.64 20.27 5.97
C VAL A 169 21.91 19.64 5.42
N THR A 170 21.80 18.50 4.73
CA THR A 170 22.94 17.83 4.11
C THR A 170 23.17 18.42 2.71
N PRO A 171 24.41 18.76 2.32
CA PRO A 171 24.68 19.25 0.98
C PRO A 171 24.28 18.23 -0.09
N GLY A 172 23.51 18.68 -1.10
CA GLY A 172 22.99 17.83 -2.17
C GLY A 172 21.47 17.81 -2.16
N ILE A 173 20.87 16.97 -3.01
CA ILE A 173 19.44 16.68 -3.02
C ILE A 173 19.24 15.21 -2.68
N GLN A 174 18.53 14.93 -1.59
CA GLN A 174 18.32 13.59 -1.08
C GLN A 174 16.89 13.22 -1.41
N ASN A 175 16.66 12.57 -2.55
CA ASN A 175 15.31 12.45 -3.10
C ASN A 175 14.86 10.99 -3.35
N VAL A 176 15.75 10.03 -3.05
CA VAL A 176 15.41 8.61 -2.94
C VAL A 176 16.01 8.03 -1.66
N TRP A 177 15.29 7.13 -0.99
CA TRP A 177 15.76 6.45 0.22
C TRP A 177 15.30 5.00 0.25
N ILE A 178 16.17 4.12 0.75
CA ILE A 178 15.83 2.73 1.10
C ILE A 178 16.16 2.51 2.58
N GLN A 179 15.23 1.86 3.28
CA GLN A 179 15.35 1.56 4.71
C GLN A 179 16.67 0.88 5.06
N GLN A 180 17.46 1.58 5.90
CA GLN A 180 18.75 1.12 6.42
C GLN A 180 19.82 0.82 5.36
N VAL A 181 19.64 1.32 4.14
CA VAL A 181 20.71 1.46 3.13
C VAL A 181 21.16 2.93 3.09
N GLY A 182 20.20 3.85 3.01
CA GLY A 182 20.47 5.29 3.12
C GLY A 182 19.72 6.12 2.08
N CYS A 183 20.25 7.32 1.84
CA CYS A 183 19.71 8.27 0.86
C CYS A 183 20.53 8.25 -0.44
N GLY A 184 19.91 8.70 -1.52
CA GLY A 184 20.54 8.88 -2.81
C GLY A 184 19.98 10.10 -3.53
N THR A 185 20.80 10.63 -4.43
CA THR A 185 20.41 11.69 -5.37
C THR A 185 20.12 11.05 -6.71
N GLY A 186 18.89 11.19 -7.19
CA GLY A 186 18.43 10.71 -8.48
C GLY A 186 17.74 11.78 -9.31
N ILE A 187 17.47 11.43 -10.56
CA ILE A 187 16.49 12.15 -11.39
C ILE A 187 15.12 11.66 -10.94
N VAL A 188 14.23 12.57 -10.56
CA VAL A 188 12.87 12.26 -10.10
C VAL A 188 11.88 13.21 -10.75
N ASN A 189 10.74 12.67 -11.18
CA ASN A 189 9.64 13.41 -11.79
C ASN A 189 8.31 12.94 -11.17
N PHE A 190 7.43 13.90 -10.90
CA PHE A 190 6.03 13.70 -10.51
C PHE A 190 5.13 14.48 -11.48
N ASP A 191 3.92 13.97 -11.71
CA ASP A 191 2.88 14.58 -12.55
C ASP A 191 1.87 15.40 -11.74
#